data_AF-A0A0H5Q703-F1
#
_entry.id   AF-A0A0H5Q703-F1
#
_cell.length_a   1.000
_cell.length_b   1.000
_cell.length_c   1.000
_cell.angle_alpha   90.00
_cell.angle_beta   90.00
_cell.angle_gamma   90.00
#
_symmetry.space_group_name_H-M   'P 1'
#
loop_
_entity.id
_entity.type
_entity.pdbx_description
1 polymer ?
#
loop_
_entity_poly.entity_id
_entity_poly.type
_entity_poly.pdbx_seq_one_letter_code
_entity_poly.pdbx_strand_id
1 'polypeptide(L)'
;MPTSGYNFPMEGVDIMPSKKINITLQVDLLDRADSYADNHGMTRSGLIAMALSQYLNAVEAMPNVQKLLASMAAVAEGAVTGKLDIDEASKKIEGIKEAYSVLYEQN
;
A
#
# COMPACT_ATOMS: atom_id res chain seq x y z
N MET A 1 15.29 -11.10 -38.39
CA MET A 1 16.52 -10.86 -37.61
C MET A 1 16.12 -10.71 -36.15
N PRO A 2 16.56 -11.57 -35.22
CA PRO A 2 16.28 -11.39 -33.81
C PRO A 2 17.22 -10.33 -33.22
N THR A 3 16.66 -9.31 -32.58
CA THR A 3 17.40 -8.28 -31.86
C THR A 3 18.01 -8.89 -30.60
N SER A 4 19.33 -9.06 -30.63
CA SER A 4 20.17 -9.50 -29.50
C SER A 4 20.10 -8.46 -28.38
N GLY A 5 19.25 -8.70 -27.39
CA GLY A 5 19.31 -8.00 -26.10
C GLY A 5 20.53 -8.51 -25.34
N TYR A 6 21.59 -7.71 -25.29
CA TYR A 6 22.75 -7.99 -24.45
C TYR A 6 22.32 -7.92 -22.97
N ASN A 7 22.20 -9.07 -22.33
CA ASN A 7 22.08 -9.19 -20.89
C ASN A 7 23.48 -9.44 -20.33
N PHE A 8 24.21 -8.38 -19.99
CA PHE A 8 25.42 -8.50 -19.18
C PHE A 8 25.00 -8.38 -17.71
N PRO A 9 25.02 -9.45 -16.92
CA PRO A 9 24.90 -9.32 -15.48
C PRO A 9 26.17 -8.60 -14.97
N MET A 10 26.04 -7.32 -14.62
CA MET A 10 27.02 -6.62 -13.80
C MET A 10 26.91 -7.21 -12.39
N GLU A 11 27.92 -7.97 -11.95
CA GLU A 11 27.98 -8.48 -10.58
C GLU A 11 27.91 -7.30 -9.60
N GLY A 12 26.91 -7.31 -8.71
CA GLY A 12 26.77 -6.34 -7.63
C GLY A 12 25.67 -5.28 -7.78
N VAL A 13 24.90 -5.29 -8.88
CA VAL A 13 23.68 -4.46 -8.99
C VAL A 13 22.46 -5.35 -8.87
N ASP A 14 21.72 -5.23 -7.77
CA ASP A 14 20.40 -5.85 -7.61
C ASP A 14 19.41 -5.13 -8.54
N ILE A 15 19.37 -5.56 -9.80
CA ILE A 15 18.39 -5.10 -10.79
C ILE A 15 17.06 -5.74 -10.44
N MET A 16 16.20 -4.97 -9.74
CA MET A 16 14.82 -5.40 -9.49
C MET A 16 14.16 -5.79 -10.82
N PRO A 17 13.54 -6.98 -10.91
CA PRO A 17 12.92 -7.44 -12.15
C PRO A 17 11.80 -6.50 -12.55
N SER A 18 11.82 -6.00 -13.79
CA SER A 18 10.79 -5.11 -14.34
C SER A 18 10.13 -5.72 -15.58
N LYS A 19 8.84 -5.45 -15.77
CA LYS A 19 8.06 -5.94 -16.93
C LYS A 19 7.50 -4.76 -17.73
N LYS A 20 7.76 -4.75 -19.03
CA LYS A 20 7.18 -3.75 -19.95
C LYS A 20 5.71 -4.10 -20.25
N ILE A 21 4.85 -3.10 -20.20
CA ILE A 21 3.43 -3.19 -20.54
C ILE A 21 3.06 -2.09 -21.54
N ASN A 22 2.00 -2.33 -22.33
CA ASN A 22 1.37 -1.31 -23.17
C ASN A 22 -0.04 -1.06 -22.64
N ILE A 23 -0.41 0.20 -22.42
CA ILE A 23 -1.73 0.61 -21.91
C ILE A 23 -2.28 1.75 -22.74
N THR A 24 -3.61 1.89 -22.78
CA THR A 24 -4.30 3.03 -23.42
C THR A 24 -4.94 3.87 -22.32
N LEU A 25 -4.71 5.18 -22.35
CA LEU A 25 -5.23 6.16 -21.39
C LEU A 25 -5.85 7.34 -22.14
N GLN A 26 -6.72 8.10 -21.45
CA GLN A 26 -7.22 9.37 -22.00
C GLN A 26 -6.05 10.36 -22.16
N VAL A 27 -6.07 11.13 -23.25
CA VAL A 27 -4.97 12.02 -23.63
C VAL A 27 -4.75 13.10 -22.59
N ASP A 28 -5.82 13.73 -22.12
CA ASP A 28 -5.80 14.76 -21.08
C ASP A 28 -5.19 14.25 -19.75
N LEU A 29 -5.48 13.01 -19.38
CA LEU A 29 -4.89 12.38 -18.20
C LEU A 29 -3.39 12.14 -18.38
N LEU A 30 -2.97 11.69 -19.57
CA LEU A 30 -1.57 11.44 -19.87
C LEU A 30 -0.77 12.75 -19.87
N ASP A 31 -1.29 13.81 -20.49
CA ASP A 31 -0.65 15.13 -20.53
C ASP A 31 -0.47 15.72 -19.12
N ARG A 32 -1.47 15.54 -18.26
CA ARG A 32 -1.39 15.94 -16.85
C ARG A 32 -0.35 15.12 -16.08
N ALA A 33 -0.28 13.82 -16.31
CA ALA A 33 0.69 12.94 -15.68
C ALA A 33 2.12 13.31 -16.10
N ASP A 34 2.34 13.61 -17.39
CA ASP A 34 3.62 14.07 -17.92
C ASP A 34 4.05 15.40 -17.31
N SER A 35 3.15 16.39 -17.34
CA SER A 35 3.42 17.70 -16.76
C SER A 35 3.77 17.58 -15.27
N TYR A 36 3.08 16.71 -14.54
CA TYR A 36 3.40 16.46 -13.14
C TYR A 36 4.78 15.80 -12.98
N ALA A 37 5.08 14.78 -13.79
CA ALA A 37 6.34 14.04 -13.72
C ALA A 37 7.54 14.96 -14.00
N ASP A 38 7.46 15.78 -15.05
CA ASP A 38 8.50 16.72 -15.44
C ASP A 38 8.77 17.77 -14.35
N ASN A 39 7.70 18.35 -13.78
CA ASN A 39 7.82 19.36 -12.71
C ASN A 39 8.44 18.81 -11.42
N HIS A 40 8.38 17.49 -11.20
CA HIS A 40 8.91 16.85 -10.00
C HIS A 40 10.18 16.02 -10.29
N GLY A 41 10.78 16.16 -11.47
CA GLY A 41 12.02 15.48 -11.83
C GLY A 41 11.93 13.94 -11.84
N MET A 42 10.75 13.40 -12.16
CA MET A 42 10.50 11.96 -12.20
C MET A 42 10.09 11.51 -13.60
N THR A 43 10.23 10.23 -13.89
CA THR A 43 9.74 9.67 -15.17
C THR A 43 8.25 9.35 -15.08
N ARG A 44 7.54 9.40 -16.21
CA ARG A 44 6.14 8.93 -16.31
C ARG A 44 5.97 7.52 -15.73
N SER A 45 6.87 6.61 -16.09
CA SER A 45 6.85 5.23 -15.60
C SER A 45 7.00 5.16 -14.07
N GLY A 46 7.88 6.00 -13.50
CA GLY A 46 8.06 6.11 -12.05
C GLY A 46 6.82 6.67 -11.36
N LEU A 47 6.19 7.71 -11.93
CA LEU A 47 4.94 8.27 -11.41
C LEU A 47 3.81 7.24 -11.41
N ILE A 48 3.63 6.52 -12.51
CA ILE A 48 2.58 5.49 -12.63
C ILE A 48 2.83 4.35 -11.64
N ALA A 49 4.07 3.91 -11.48
CA ALA A 49 4.42 2.88 -10.50
C ALA A 49 4.13 3.35 -9.07
N MET A 50 4.53 4.57 -8.71
CA MET A 50 4.24 5.16 -7.41
C MET A 50 2.74 5.25 -7.14
N ALA A 51 1.97 5.78 -8.10
CA ALA A 51 0.53 5.94 -7.96
C ALA A 51 -0.18 4.59 -7.80
N LEU A 52 0.24 3.58 -8.56
CA LEU A 52 -0.32 2.22 -8.47
C LEU A 52 -0.03 1.59 -7.11
N SER A 53 1.20 1.70 -6.61
CA SER A 53 1.56 1.19 -5.27
C SER A 53 0.75 1.88 -4.18
N GLN A 54 0.63 3.21 -4.22
CA GLN A 54 -0.18 3.94 -3.25
C GLN A 54 -1.66 3.54 -3.29
N TYR A 55 -2.21 3.37 -4.49
CA TYR A 55 -3.59 2.92 -4.64
C TYR A 55 -3.80 1.52 -4.07
N LEU A 56 -2.92 0.56 -4.41
CA LEU A 56 -3.02 -0.81 -3.91
C LEU A 56 -2.85 -0.86 -2.39
N ASN A 57 -1.85 -0.17 -1.83
CA ASN A 57 -1.65 -0.09 -0.39
C ASN A 57 -2.89 0.48 0.32
N ALA A 58 -3.50 1.54 -0.24
CA ALA A 58 -4.70 2.13 0.33
C ALA A 58 -5.91 1.16 0.26
N VAL A 59 -6.09 0.46 -0.85
CA VAL A 59 -7.18 -0.52 -1.04
C VAL A 59 -6.98 -1.74 -0.14
N GLU A 60 -5.76 -2.23 0.01
CA GLU A 60 -5.42 -3.35 0.90
C GLU A 60 -5.52 -2.98 2.38
N ALA A 61 -5.30 -1.71 2.73
CA ALA A 61 -5.49 -1.21 4.09
C ALA A 61 -6.98 -1.08 4.48
N MET A 62 -7.90 -0.85 3.53
CA MET A 62 -9.33 -0.63 3.82
C MET A 62 -10.04 -1.78 4.56
N PRO A 63 -9.87 -3.08 4.19
CA PRO A 63 -10.45 -4.19 4.95
C PRO A 63 -9.96 -4.25 6.39
N ASN A 64 -8.72 -3.82 6.65
CA ASN A 64 -8.12 -3.87 7.97
C ASN A 64 -8.67 -2.77 8.89
N VAL A 65 -8.95 -1.57 8.36
CA VAL A 65 -9.57 -0.50 9.14
C VAL A 65 -11.00 -0.85 9.57
N GLN A 66 -11.81 -1.44 8.69
CA GLN A 66 -13.18 -1.84 9.06
C GLN A 66 -13.22 -2.94 10.13
N LYS A 67 -12.35 -3.96 10.00
CA LYS A 67 -12.22 -5.01 11.02
C LYS A 67 -11.75 -4.46 12.36
N LEU A 68 -10.88 -3.45 12.34
CA LEU A 68 -10.37 -2.81 13.54
C LEU A 68 -11.45 -1.97 14.22
N LEU A 69 -12.18 -1.14 13.47
CA LEU A 69 -13.31 -0.36 13.99
C LEU A 69 -14.42 -1.27 14.57
N ALA A 70 -14.72 -2.38 13.91
CA ALA A 70 -15.65 -3.39 14.42
C ALA A 70 -15.14 -4.05 15.71
N SER A 71 -13.84 -4.31 15.82
CA SER A 71 -13.23 -4.87 17.02
C SER A 71 -13.25 -3.87 18.19
N MET A 72 -13.01 -2.58 17.93
CA MET A 72 -13.11 -1.53 18.94
C MET A 72 -14.55 -1.33 19.42
N ALA A 73 -15.52 -1.33 18.50
CA ALA A 73 -16.94 -1.27 18.83
C ALA A 73 -17.37 -2.46 19.71
N ALA A 74 -16.93 -3.67 19.38
CA ALA A 74 -17.22 -4.87 20.16
C ALA A 74 -16.63 -4.83 21.59
N VAL A 75 -15.44 -4.25 21.76
CA VAL A 75 -14.83 -4.07 23.09
C VAL A 75 -15.60 -3.01 23.90
N ALA A 76 -15.95 -1.88 23.28
CA ALA A 76 -16.71 -0.81 23.94
C ALA A 76 -18.10 -1.28 24.38
N GLU A 77 -18.82 -2.00 23.51
CA GLU A 77 -20.13 -2.58 23.85
C GLU A 77 -20.01 -3.63 24.96
N GLY A 78 -19.01 -4.49 24.91
CA GLY A 78 -18.76 -5.50 25.94
C GLY A 78 -18.49 -4.89 27.32
N ALA A 79 -17.69 -3.83 27.38
CA ALA A 79 -17.35 -3.13 28.61
C ALA A 79 -18.55 -2.35 29.19
N VAL A 80 -19.33 -1.67 28.35
CA VAL A 80 -20.50 -0.88 28.79
C VAL A 80 -21.67 -1.78 29.22
N THR A 81 -21.86 -2.93 28.56
CA THR A 81 -22.95 -3.87 28.90
C THR A 81 -22.61 -4.81 30.06
N GLY A 82 -21.40 -4.72 30.63
CA GLY A 82 -20.91 -5.60 31.70
C GLY A 82 -20.69 -7.06 31.27
N LYS A 83 -20.64 -7.32 29.96
CA LYS A 83 -20.41 -8.66 29.37
C LYS A 83 -18.94 -8.98 29.19
N LEU A 84 -18.06 -8.01 29.43
CA LEU A 84 -16.62 -8.15 29.31
C LEU A 84 -15.97 -7.70 30.61
N ASP A 85 -15.14 -8.57 31.18
CA ASP A 85 -14.35 -8.25 32.37
C ASP A 85 -13.24 -7.26 32.02
N ILE A 86 -12.79 -6.47 33.02
CA ILE A 86 -11.84 -5.37 32.84
C ILE A 86 -10.48 -5.89 32.32
N ASP A 87 -10.09 -7.08 32.75
CA ASP A 87 -8.87 -7.75 32.28
C ASP A 87 -8.99 -8.25 30.83
N GLU A 88 -10.16 -8.73 30.41
CA GLU A 88 -10.41 -9.16 29.03
C GLU A 88 -10.49 -7.97 28.06
N ALA A 89 -11.04 -6.84 28.52
CA ALA A 89 -11.09 -5.59 27.77
C ALA A 89 -9.68 -5.07 27.51
N SER A 90 -8.84 -5.09 28.55
CA SER A 90 -7.45 -4.63 28.48
C SER A 90 -6.62 -5.46 27.50
N LYS A 91 -6.75 -6.80 27.54
CA LYS A 91 -6.10 -7.70 26.57
C LYS A 91 -6.53 -7.47 25.12
N LYS A 92 -7.84 -7.23 24.89
CA LYS A 92 -8.33 -6.94 23.54
C LYS A 92 -7.84 -5.59 23.02
N ILE A 93 -7.75 -4.58 23.89
CA ILE A 93 -7.18 -3.25 23.55
C ILE A 93 -5.69 -3.37 23.23
N GLU A 94 -4.95 -4.20 23.96
CA GLU A 94 -3.53 -4.45 23.72
C GLU A 94 -3.29 -5.16 22.37
N GLY A 95 -4.08 -6.19 22.05
CA GLY A 95 -4.02 -6.83 20.72
C GLY A 95 -4.38 -5.88 19.56
N ILE A 96 -5.29 -4.92 19.80
CA ILE A 96 -5.60 -3.87 18.81
C ILE A 96 -4.41 -2.91 18.64
N LYS A 97 -3.69 -2.57 19.72
CA LYS A 97 -2.47 -1.75 19.65
C LYS A 97 -1.34 -2.43 18.87
N GLU A 98 -1.11 -3.72 19.11
CA GLU A 98 -0.10 -4.50 18.38
C GLU A 98 -0.42 -4.62 16.88
N ALA A 99 -1.70 -4.81 16.54
CA ALA A 99 -2.14 -4.79 15.14
C ALA A 99 -1.89 -3.42 14.48
N TYR A 100 -1.95 -2.33 15.25
CA TYR A 100 -1.70 -0.96 14.78
C TYR A 100 -0.21 -0.69 14.51
N SER A 101 0.71 -1.22 15.32
CA SER A 101 2.16 -1.05 15.10
C SER A 101 2.63 -1.73 13.81
N VAL A 102 2.07 -2.91 13.49
CA VAL A 102 2.42 -3.64 12.26
C VAL A 102 2.00 -2.88 10.99
N LEU A 103 0.89 -2.11 11.03
CA LEU A 103 0.44 -1.29 9.90
C LEU A 103 1.32 -0.06 9.67
N TYR A 104 1.97 0.46 10.70
CA TYR A 104 2.88 1.61 10.61
C TYR A 104 4.30 1.22 10.21
N GLU A 105 4.77 0.01 10.55
CA GLU A 105 6.12 -0.47 10.21
C GLU A 105 6.26 -0.98 8.76
N GLN A 106 5.15 -1.13 8.02
CA GLN A 106 5.14 -1.56 6.61
C GLN A 106 5.07 -0.41 5.58
N ASN A 107 5.12 0.86 6.01
CA ASN A 107 5.27 2.04 5.15
C ASN A 107 6.59 2.78 5.44
#